data_AF-A0A7X7MNG7-F1
#
_entry.id   AF-A0A7X7MNG7-F1
#
_cell.length_a   1.000
_cell.length_b   1.000
_cell.length_c   1.000
_cell.angle_alpha   90.00
_cell.angle_beta   90.00
_cell.angle_gamma   90.00
#
_symmetry.space_group_name_H-M   'P 1'
#
loop_
_entity.id
_entity.type
_entity.pdbx_description
1 polymer ?
#
loop_
_entity_poly.entity_id
_entity_poly.type
_entity_poly.pdbx_seq_one_letter_code
_entity_poly.pdbx_strand_id
1 'polypeptide(L)'
;DGEARGRLLWRADAFNPSVIAPSPVPLSEGRFFMTAGYGSGGAMFRVSRAGEAWRVELLFKTDRKQFASEQQTPVFHDGRLYTVLPSDGGGDRQQFVCMTPKGERLWASGPANTFGLGPYVLTPDGLAVLLDDVGTLSLARVGPDGFRVLARHELMGRKGRDAWGPMILVNGRLFLRDSARLYCLDLGGS
;
A
#
# COMPACT_ATOMS: atom_id res chain seq x y z
N ASP A 1 8.83 -32.06 -3.39
CA ASP A 1 7.42 -32.41 -3.12
C ASP A 1 7.42 -33.51 -2.07
N GLY A 2 6.73 -33.36 -0.94
CA GLY A 2 6.80 -34.32 0.18
C GLY A 2 5.57 -34.23 1.08
N GLU A 3 5.42 -35.19 2.00
CA GLU A 3 4.21 -35.38 2.83
C GLU A 3 3.76 -34.14 3.62
N ALA A 4 4.66 -33.19 3.89
CA ALA A 4 4.36 -31.97 4.62
C ALA A 4 3.90 -30.78 3.75
N ARG A 5 3.87 -30.90 2.41
CA ARG A 5 3.44 -29.80 1.52
C ARG A 5 1.99 -29.43 1.79
N GLY A 6 1.72 -28.14 1.96
CA GLY A 6 0.35 -27.62 2.17
C GLY A 6 -0.21 -27.86 3.57
N ARG A 7 0.58 -28.44 4.50
CA ARG A 7 0.17 -28.57 5.90
C ARG A 7 -0.04 -27.19 6.52
N LEU A 8 -1.19 -26.99 7.15
CA LEU A 8 -1.48 -25.78 7.93
C LEU A 8 -0.53 -25.72 9.14
N LEU A 9 0.26 -24.64 9.23
CA LEU A 9 1.22 -24.44 10.32
C LEU A 9 0.65 -23.61 11.46
N TRP A 10 -0.13 -22.57 11.13
CA TRP A 10 -0.76 -21.66 12.07
C TRP A 10 -2.00 -21.03 11.43
N ARG A 11 -2.91 -20.53 12.28
CA ARG A 11 -4.11 -19.79 11.88
C ARG A 11 -4.36 -18.68 12.90
N ALA A 12 -4.83 -17.53 12.44
CA ALA A 12 -5.29 -16.45 13.31
C ALA A 12 -6.62 -15.89 12.78
N ASP A 13 -7.59 -15.70 13.68
CA ASP A 13 -8.89 -15.08 13.34
C ASP A 13 -9.01 -13.67 13.95
N ALA A 14 -7.93 -13.13 14.53
CA ALA A 14 -7.94 -11.85 15.25
C ALA A 14 -8.15 -10.62 14.35
N PHE A 15 -7.93 -10.75 13.03
CA PHE A 15 -8.30 -9.76 12.01
C PHE A 15 -8.98 -10.50 10.85
N ASN A 16 -10.30 -10.41 10.79
CA ASN A 16 -11.13 -11.22 9.89
C ASN A 16 -12.24 -10.38 9.22
N PRO A 17 -11.89 -9.34 8.44
CA PRO A 17 -12.87 -8.59 7.64
C PRO A 17 -13.45 -9.45 6.51
N SER A 18 -14.65 -9.11 6.04
CA SER A 18 -15.36 -9.86 5.01
C SER A 18 -14.74 -9.78 3.60
N VAL A 19 -13.97 -8.73 3.33
CA VAL A 19 -13.27 -8.51 2.05
C VAL A 19 -11.83 -8.11 2.33
N ILE A 20 -10.89 -8.90 1.84
CA ILE A 20 -9.45 -8.61 1.89
C ILE A 20 -8.91 -8.72 0.46
N ALA A 21 -8.62 -7.57 -0.15
CA ALA A 21 -7.94 -7.50 -1.45
C ALA A 21 -6.41 -7.29 -1.31
N PRO A 22 -5.91 -6.44 -0.40
CA PRO A 22 -4.47 -6.26 -0.20
C PRO A 22 -3.78 -7.54 0.29
N SER A 23 -2.58 -7.80 -0.21
CA SER A 23 -1.75 -8.90 0.28
C SER A 23 -1.08 -8.54 1.62
N PRO A 24 -0.70 -9.53 2.45
CA PRO A 24 0.14 -9.29 3.62
C PRO A 24 1.49 -8.67 3.22
N VAL A 25 1.90 -7.64 3.94
CA VAL A 25 3.19 -6.98 3.78
C VAL A 25 4.17 -7.60 4.77
N PRO A 26 5.23 -8.31 4.32
CA PRO A 26 6.22 -8.88 5.23
C PRO A 26 7.14 -7.80 5.80
N LEU A 27 7.45 -7.92 7.09
CA LEU A 27 8.40 -7.09 7.83
C LEU A 27 9.44 -7.99 8.52
N SER A 28 10.45 -7.38 9.16
CA SER A 28 11.47 -8.11 9.91
C SER A 28 10.89 -8.88 11.10
N GLU A 29 11.63 -9.89 11.55
CA GLU A 29 11.34 -10.66 12.78
C GLU A 29 10.00 -11.42 12.74
N GLY A 30 9.65 -11.94 11.56
CA GLY A 30 8.41 -12.69 11.36
C GLY A 30 7.15 -11.83 11.46
N ARG A 31 7.30 -10.50 11.46
CA ARG A 31 6.17 -9.58 11.44
C ARG A 31 5.58 -9.46 10.05
N PHE A 32 4.28 -9.20 9.98
CA PHE A 32 3.63 -8.78 8.76
C PHE A 32 2.42 -7.92 9.06
N PHE A 33 2.14 -6.98 8.16
CA PHE A 33 0.97 -6.12 8.24
C PHE A 33 -0.08 -6.57 7.23
N MET A 34 -1.35 -6.60 7.64
CA MET A 34 -2.49 -6.81 6.77
C MET A 34 -3.45 -5.64 6.89
N THR A 35 -4.18 -5.36 5.81
CA THR A 35 -5.21 -4.32 5.82
C THR A 35 -6.37 -4.69 4.92
N ALA A 36 -7.50 -4.04 5.16
CA ALA A 36 -8.69 -4.14 4.35
C ALA A 36 -9.45 -2.81 4.39
N GLY A 37 -10.26 -2.59 3.35
CA GLY A 37 -11.17 -1.46 3.23
C GLY A 37 -12.46 -1.60 4.02
N TYR A 38 -13.47 -0.85 3.60
CA TYR A 38 -14.86 -0.95 4.11
C TYR A 38 -14.94 -0.86 5.64
N GLY A 39 -14.16 0.05 6.21
CA GLY A 39 -14.13 0.33 7.64
C GLY A 39 -13.26 -0.59 8.49
N SER A 40 -12.56 -1.56 7.89
CA SER A 40 -11.85 -2.61 8.63
C SER A 40 -10.55 -2.15 9.29
N GLY A 41 -9.78 -1.29 8.62
CA GLY A 41 -8.47 -0.88 9.11
C GLY A 41 -7.36 -1.89 8.76
N GLY A 42 -6.53 -2.20 9.74
CA GLY A 42 -5.42 -3.14 9.55
C GLY A 42 -4.91 -3.76 10.84
N ALA A 43 -4.01 -4.73 10.72
CA ALA A 43 -3.45 -5.48 11.83
C ALA A 43 -1.99 -5.85 11.56
N MET A 44 -1.16 -5.66 12.58
CA MET A 44 0.22 -6.16 12.60
C MET A 44 0.25 -7.46 13.38
N PHE A 45 0.79 -8.50 12.76
CA PHE A 45 1.01 -9.79 13.38
C PHE A 45 2.49 -10.10 13.50
N ARG A 46 2.82 -11.07 14.36
CA ARG A 46 4.12 -11.73 14.41
C ARG A 46 3.91 -13.24 14.38
N VAL A 47 4.62 -13.91 13.48
CA VAL A 47 4.72 -15.37 13.48
C VAL A 47 6.10 -15.76 13.97
N SER A 48 6.14 -16.68 14.93
CA SER A 48 7.37 -17.22 15.51
C SER A 48 7.30 -18.75 15.55
N ARG A 49 8.47 -19.38 15.65
CA ARG A 49 8.60 -20.83 15.78
C ARG A 49 9.45 -21.15 17.02
N ALA A 50 8.98 -22.06 17.86
CA ALA A 50 9.74 -22.60 18.98
C ALA A 50 9.73 -24.13 18.90
N GLY A 51 10.89 -24.72 18.56
CA GLY A 51 10.96 -26.12 18.16
C GLY A 51 10.09 -26.38 16.93
N GLU A 52 9.14 -27.33 17.03
CA GLU A 52 8.18 -27.64 15.96
C GLU A 52 6.90 -26.81 16.00
N ALA A 53 6.67 -26.03 17.07
CA ALA A 53 5.44 -25.28 17.25
C ALA A 53 5.53 -23.89 16.60
N TRP A 54 4.55 -23.56 15.77
CA TRP A 54 4.33 -22.21 15.26
C TRP A 54 3.38 -21.44 16.17
N ARG A 55 3.65 -20.16 16.37
CA ARG A 55 2.80 -19.24 17.14
C ARG A 55 2.55 -17.99 16.31
N VAL A 56 1.31 -17.52 16.32
CA VAL A 56 0.90 -16.26 15.71
C VAL A 56 0.34 -15.34 16.78
N GLU A 57 0.81 -14.11 16.78
CA GLU A 57 0.47 -13.09 17.78
C GLU A 57 -0.01 -11.84 17.05
N LEU A 58 -1.15 -11.29 17.49
CA LEU A 58 -1.57 -9.95 17.09
C LEU A 58 -0.79 -8.94 17.93
N LEU A 59 -0.01 -8.06 17.29
CA LEU A 59 0.74 -7.01 17.97
C LEU A 59 -0.10 -5.75 18.18
N PHE A 60 -0.79 -5.29 17.13
CA PHE A 60 -1.71 -4.15 17.21
C PHE A 60 -2.69 -4.14 16.05
N LYS A 61 -3.75 -3.34 16.19
CA LYS A 61 -4.68 -2.99 15.11
C LYS A 61 -4.62 -1.50 14.82
N THR A 62 -5.04 -1.15 13.61
CA THR A 62 -5.26 0.22 13.14
C THR A 62 -6.69 0.32 12.67
N ASP A 63 -7.32 1.48 12.83
CA ASP A 63 -8.64 1.72 12.25
C ASP A 63 -8.55 2.30 10.82
N ARG A 64 -9.71 2.48 10.18
CA ARG A 64 -9.82 3.00 8.80
C ARG A 64 -9.22 4.40 8.59
N LYS A 65 -9.18 5.23 9.63
CA LYS A 65 -8.63 6.59 9.61
C LYS A 65 -7.12 6.56 9.89
N GLN A 66 -6.68 5.60 10.69
CA GLN A 66 -5.29 5.49 11.12
C GLN A 66 -4.38 4.85 10.08
N PHE A 67 -4.75 3.73 9.44
CA PHE A 67 -3.97 3.12 8.35
C PHE A 67 -4.78 2.00 7.70
N ALA A 68 -5.30 2.23 6.50
CA ALA A 68 -6.09 1.23 5.79
C ALA A 68 -5.89 1.32 4.28
N SER A 69 -6.20 0.23 3.58
CA SER A 69 -6.28 0.20 2.11
C SER A 69 -7.43 -0.68 1.66
N GLU A 70 -8.20 -0.21 0.69
CA GLU A 70 -9.27 -0.99 0.06
C GLU A 70 -8.73 -2.05 -0.89
N GLN A 71 -7.75 -1.72 -1.73
CA GLN A 71 -7.30 -2.60 -2.83
C GLN A 71 -5.77 -2.74 -2.92
N GLN A 72 -5.02 -1.65 -2.75
CA GLN A 72 -3.57 -1.69 -2.95
C GLN A 72 -2.87 -2.30 -1.74
N THR A 73 -1.86 -3.14 -1.99
CA THR A 73 -0.98 -3.64 -0.94
C THR A 73 -0.10 -2.49 -0.44
N PRO A 74 -0.07 -2.18 0.87
CA PRO A 74 0.84 -1.17 1.41
C PRO A 74 2.30 -1.50 1.06
N VAL A 75 3.10 -0.47 0.84
CA VAL A 75 4.53 -0.65 0.54
C VAL A 75 5.32 -0.46 1.83
N PHE A 76 6.18 -1.42 2.17
CA PHE A 76 7.20 -1.25 3.20
C PHE A 76 8.49 -0.78 2.55
N HIS A 77 8.93 0.42 2.90
CA HIS A 77 10.13 1.05 2.32
C HIS A 77 10.84 1.87 3.39
N ASP A 78 12.17 1.78 3.44
CA ASP A 78 13.02 2.49 4.42
C ASP A 78 12.44 2.49 5.85
N GLY A 79 12.07 1.30 6.34
CA GLY A 79 11.56 1.14 7.70
C GLY A 79 10.15 1.68 7.97
N ARG A 80 9.37 2.04 6.93
CA ARG A 80 8.04 2.67 7.06
C ARG A 80 7.02 2.02 6.12
N LEU A 81 5.75 2.07 6.52
CA LEU A 81 4.62 1.60 5.73
C LEU A 81 3.91 2.77 5.07
N TYR A 82 3.56 2.60 3.79
CA TYR A 82 2.89 3.62 2.99
C TYR A 82 1.64 3.06 2.32
N THR A 83 0.56 3.84 2.33
CA THR A 83 -0.68 3.50 1.62
C THR A 83 -1.43 4.75 1.19
N VAL A 84 -2.42 4.58 0.30
CA VAL A 84 -3.51 5.54 0.12
C VAL A 84 -4.67 5.12 1.02
N LEU A 85 -5.23 6.05 1.79
CA LEU A 85 -6.39 5.75 2.62
C LEU A 85 -7.66 5.49 1.79
N PRO A 86 -8.57 4.63 2.27
CA PRO A 86 -9.82 4.34 1.60
C PRO A 86 -10.75 5.56 1.53
N SER A 87 -11.80 5.43 0.74
CA SER A 87 -12.84 6.47 0.56
C SER A 87 -13.54 6.83 1.88
N ASP A 88 -13.61 5.89 2.81
CA ASP A 88 -14.18 6.02 4.15
C ASP A 88 -13.13 6.35 5.26
N GLY A 89 -11.90 6.70 4.86
CA GLY A 89 -10.76 7.03 5.73
C GLY A 89 -10.88 8.32 6.56
N GLY A 90 -12.07 8.90 6.66
CA GLY A 90 -12.34 10.09 7.46
C GLY A 90 -11.80 11.38 6.83
N GLY A 91 -11.18 12.24 7.65
CA GLY A 91 -10.65 13.55 7.20
C GLY A 91 -9.50 13.44 6.20
N ASP A 92 -8.72 12.36 6.28
CA ASP A 92 -7.58 12.09 5.39
C ASP A 92 -7.89 11.04 4.32
N ARG A 93 -9.18 10.83 4.02
CA ARG A 93 -9.61 9.90 2.96
C ARG A 93 -8.86 10.16 1.65
N GLN A 94 -8.48 9.09 0.96
CA GLN A 94 -7.78 9.14 -0.33
C GLN A 94 -6.43 9.87 -0.31
N GLN A 95 -5.93 10.31 0.84
CA GLN A 95 -4.58 10.85 0.96
C GLN A 95 -3.56 9.72 1.04
N PHE A 96 -2.35 10.00 0.58
CA PHE A 96 -1.20 9.13 0.78
C PHE A 96 -0.63 9.34 2.17
N VAL A 97 -0.34 8.27 2.87
CA VAL A 97 -0.05 8.31 4.30
C VAL A 97 1.11 7.41 4.68
N CYS A 98 1.80 7.76 5.77
CA CYS A 98 2.96 7.05 6.27
C CYS A 98 2.77 6.63 7.74
N MET A 99 3.24 5.43 8.07
CA MET A 99 3.18 4.88 9.43
C MET A 99 4.44 4.11 9.77
N THR A 100 4.85 4.16 11.04
CA THR A 100 5.93 3.34 11.57
C THR A 100 5.47 1.88 11.74
N PRO A 101 6.39 0.90 11.79
CA PRO A 101 6.09 -0.49 12.14
C PRO A 101 5.51 -0.68 13.55
N LYS A 102 5.46 0.38 14.37
CA LYS A 102 4.84 0.38 15.70
C LYS A 102 3.39 0.89 15.69
N GLY A 103 2.85 1.24 14.52
CA GLY A 103 1.49 1.74 14.37
C GLY A 103 1.34 3.26 14.47
N GLU A 104 2.44 3.99 14.60
CA GLU A 104 2.39 5.46 14.72
C GLU A 104 2.26 6.09 13.33
N ARG A 105 1.18 6.85 13.10
CA ARG A 105 0.99 7.65 11.89
C ARG A 105 1.94 8.85 11.93
N LEU A 106 2.77 9.00 10.90
CA LEU A 106 3.71 10.12 10.81
C LEU A 106 3.12 11.34 10.09
N TRP A 107 2.44 11.11 8.96
CA TRP A 107 1.88 12.19 8.15
C TRP A 107 0.84 11.67 7.15
N ALA A 108 0.09 12.62 6.59
CA ALA A 108 -0.74 12.46 5.40
C ALA A 108 -0.32 13.50 4.34
N SER A 109 -0.57 13.22 3.06
CA SER A 109 -0.16 14.07 1.94
C SER A 109 -0.87 15.43 1.90
N GLY A 110 -1.92 15.61 2.69
CA GLY A 110 -2.72 16.82 2.79
C GLY A 110 -3.91 16.83 1.84
N PRO A 111 -4.94 17.66 2.11
CA PRO A 111 -6.21 17.66 1.38
C PRO A 111 -6.08 18.08 -0.09
N ALA A 112 -4.99 18.76 -0.47
CA ALA A 112 -4.68 19.11 -1.85
C ALA A 112 -4.07 17.94 -2.66
N ASN A 113 -3.79 16.81 -2.01
CA ASN A 113 -3.10 15.66 -2.58
C ASN A 113 -3.86 14.38 -2.23
N THR A 114 -4.92 14.12 -3.00
CA THR A 114 -5.69 12.87 -2.93
C THR A 114 -5.51 12.05 -4.19
N PHE A 115 -5.61 10.73 -4.06
CA PHE A 115 -5.25 9.76 -5.11
C PHE A 115 -6.35 8.74 -5.39
N GLY A 116 -7.56 8.97 -4.87
CA GLY A 116 -8.66 8.04 -5.09
C GLY A 116 -8.39 6.66 -4.48
N LEU A 117 -8.63 5.62 -5.27
CA LEU A 117 -8.17 4.24 -5.01
C LEU A 117 -6.98 3.86 -5.91
N GLY A 118 -6.35 4.85 -6.55
CA GLY A 118 -5.32 4.64 -7.54
C GLY A 118 -4.03 4.03 -6.97
N PRO A 119 -3.26 3.36 -7.84
CA PRO A 119 -2.06 2.63 -7.47
C PRO A 119 -0.92 3.58 -7.14
N TYR A 120 0.08 3.03 -6.47
CA TYR A 120 1.35 3.70 -6.22
C TYR A 120 2.49 2.69 -6.26
N VAL A 121 3.68 3.17 -6.60
CA VAL A 121 4.96 2.45 -6.44
C VAL A 121 5.97 3.37 -5.80
N LEU A 122 6.86 2.81 -4.98
CA LEU A 122 7.98 3.52 -4.41
C LEU A 122 9.28 3.00 -5.02
N THR A 123 10.16 3.93 -5.35
CA THR A 123 11.51 3.64 -5.80
C THR A 123 12.46 3.44 -4.60
N PRO A 124 13.63 2.81 -4.79
CA PRO A 124 14.63 2.68 -3.74
C PRO A 124 15.16 4.00 -3.17
N ASP A 125 15.08 5.11 -3.92
CA ASP A 125 15.57 6.45 -3.54
C ASP A 125 14.49 7.36 -2.92
N GLY A 126 13.36 6.78 -2.51
CA GLY A 126 12.29 7.51 -1.81
C GLY A 126 11.45 8.40 -2.72
N LEU A 127 11.30 8.04 -4.00
CA LEU A 127 10.31 8.63 -4.89
C LEU A 127 9.05 7.76 -4.91
N ALA A 128 7.90 8.37 -4.67
CA ALA A 128 6.61 7.77 -4.87
C ALA A 128 6.03 8.23 -6.22
N VAL A 129 5.64 7.27 -7.04
CA VAL A 129 4.82 7.50 -8.22
C VAL A 129 3.41 7.09 -7.88
N LEU A 130 2.44 8.00 -8.00
CA LEU A 130 1.04 7.78 -7.65
C LEU A 130 0.15 8.15 -8.81
N LEU A 131 -0.88 7.34 -9.07
CA LEU A 131 -1.91 7.63 -10.06
C LEU A 131 -3.22 7.89 -9.33
N ASP A 132 -3.98 8.91 -9.72
CA ASP A 132 -5.34 9.12 -9.19
C ASP A 132 -6.41 8.44 -10.06
N ASP A 133 -7.67 8.42 -9.58
CA ASP A 133 -8.80 7.77 -10.27
C ASP A 133 -9.03 8.26 -11.71
N VAL A 134 -8.65 9.50 -12.00
CA VAL A 134 -8.87 10.16 -13.30
C VAL A 134 -7.63 10.15 -14.18
N GLY A 135 -6.56 9.48 -13.75
CA GLY A 135 -5.34 9.25 -14.51
C GLY A 135 -4.36 10.43 -14.50
N THR A 136 -4.32 11.21 -13.42
CA THR A 136 -3.22 12.14 -13.14
C THR A 136 -2.08 11.39 -12.45
N LEU A 137 -0.92 11.38 -13.08
CA LEU A 137 0.30 10.82 -12.51
C LEU A 137 1.01 11.88 -11.68
N SER A 138 1.34 11.57 -10.43
CA SER A 138 2.12 12.43 -9.52
C SER A 138 3.43 11.74 -9.17
N LEU A 139 4.53 12.50 -9.28
CA LEU A 139 5.82 12.12 -8.73
C LEU A 139 6.05 12.92 -7.45
N ALA A 140 6.39 12.26 -6.35
CA ALA A 140 6.63 12.90 -5.07
C ALA A 140 7.85 12.32 -4.37
N ARG A 141 8.54 13.13 -3.57
CA ARG A 141 9.53 12.65 -2.60
C ARG A 141 8.82 12.30 -1.30
N VAL A 142 9.19 11.17 -0.70
CA VAL A 142 8.64 10.68 0.56
C VAL A 142 9.74 10.33 1.55
N GLY A 143 9.45 10.45 2.84
CA GLY A 143 10.40 10.14 3.90
C GLY A 143 9.76 10.24 5.29
N PRO A 144 10.56 10.22 6.37
CA PRO A 144 10.05 10.47 7.72
C PRO A 144 9.40 11.85 7.85
N ASP A 145 9.98 12.85 7.19
CA ASP A 145 9.60 14.25 7.36
C ASP A 145 8.38 14.67 6.55
N GLY A 146 7.90 13.81 5.64
CA GLY A 146 6.67 14.08 4.91
C GLY A 146 6.63 13.59 3.47
N PHE A 147 5.78 14.27 2.74
CA PHE A 147 5.44 14.06 1.35
C PHE A 147 5.56 15.39 0.60
N ARG A 148 6.28 15.41 -0.51
CA ARG A 148 6.43 16.61 -1.35
C ARG A 148 6.31 16.26 -2.83
N VAL A 149 5.27 16.78 -3.48
CA VAL A 149 5.10 16.66 -4.92
C VAL A 149 6.26 17.34 -5.65
N LEU A 150 6.82 16.64 -6.63
CA LEU A 150 7.88 17.12 -7.52
C LEU A 150 7.32 17.46 -8.89
N ALA A 151 6.41 16.63 -9.41
CA ALA A 151 5.80 16.82 -10.72
C ALA A 151 4.41 16.18 -10.80
N ARG A 152 3.61 16.65 -11.75
CA ARG A 152 2.32 16.06 -12.14
C ARG A 152 2.17 16.02 -13.64
N HIS A 153 1.46 15.01 -14.14
CA HIS A 153 1.12 14.88 -15.54
C HIS A 153 -0.29 14.29 -15.69
N GLU A 154 -1.18 14.98 -16.40
CA GLU A 154 -2.54 14.52 -16.69
C GLU A 154 -2.53 13.49 -17.84
N LEU A 155 -1.97 12.31 -17.58
CA LEU A 155 -1.73 11.27 -18.58
C LEU A 155 -2.99 10.88 -19.36
N MET A 156 -4.13 10.78 -18.66
CA MET A 156 -5.40 10.37 -19.25
C MET A 156 -6.35 11.55 -19.51
N GLY A 157 -5.84 12.79 -19.50
CA GLY A 157 -6.64 14.00 -19.70
C GLY A 157 -7.81 14.12 -18.73
N ARG A 158 -7.64 13.65 -17.49
CA ARG A 158 -8.67 13.56 -16.44
C ARG A 158 -9.89 12.70 -16.80
N LYS A 159 -9.73 11.76 -17.74
CA LYS A 159 -10.78 10.85 -18.22
C LYS A 159 -10.43 9.37 -17.99
N GLY A 160 -9.49 9.09 -17.09
CA GLY A 160 -9.21 7.73 -16.62
C GLY A 160 -10.46 7.07 -16.05
N ARG A 161 -10.56 5.76 -16.23
CA ARG A 161 -11.69 4.95 -15.73
C ARG A 161 -11.20 3.86 -14.83
N ASP A 162 -11.45 3.97 -13.52
CA ASP A 162 -11.00 3.01 -12.52
C ASP A 162 -9.49 2.73 -12.71
N ALA A 163 -8.70 3.79 -12.67
CA ALA A 163 -7.24 3.76 -12.85
C ALA A 163 -6.54 3.14 -11.64
N TRP A 164 -6.98 1.95 -11.23
CA TRP A 164 -6.61 1.25 -9.99
C TRP A 164 -5.65 0.09 -10.23
N GLY A 165 -5.31 -0.20 -11.49
CA GLY A 165 -4.41 -1.31 -11.83
C GLY A 165 -3.01 -1.09 -11.24
N PRO A 166 -2.41 -2.08 -10.56
CA PRO A 166 -1.06 -1.95 -10.01
C PRO A 166 -0.05 -1.47 -11.07
N MET A 167 0.85 -0.58 -10.65
CA MET A 167 1.92 -0.08 -11.53
C MET A 167 3.16 -0.97 -11.45
N ILE A 168 3.89 -1.04 -12.56
CA ILE A 168 5.16 -1.76 -12.64
C ILE A 168 6.22 -0.79 -13.14
N LEU A 169 7.27 -0.60 -12.35
CA LEU A 169 8.45 0.16 -12.74
C LEU A 169 9.61 -0.82 -12.98
N VAL A 170 10.10 -0.89 -14.20
CA VAL A 170 11.18 -1.80 -14.59
C VAL A 170 12.02 -1.17 -15.70
N ASN A 171 13.35 -1.20 -15.55
CA ASN A 171 14.32 -0.70 -16.54
C ASN A 171 13.95 0.68 -17.11
N GLY A 172 13.66 1.64 -16.22
CA GLY A 172 13.29 3.00 -16.62
C GLY A 172 11.90 3.14 -17.27
N ARG A 173 11.11 2.08 -17.37
CA ARG A 173 9.76 2.10 -17.93
C ARG A 173 8.71 1.90 -16.86
N LEU A 174 7.69 2.75 -16.89
CA LEU A 174 6.51 2.64 -16.03
C LEU A 174 5.33 2.12 -16.83
N PHE A 175 4.82 0.96 -16.43
CA PHE A 175 3.59 0.39 -16.94
C PHE A 175 2.46 0.66 -15.97
N LEU A 176 1.35 1.20 -16.47
CA LEU A 176 0.15 1.52 -15.70
C LEU A 176 -1.08 1.42 -16.60
N ARG A 177 -2.26 1.19 -16.01
CA ARG A 177 -3.50 1.07 -16.79
C ARG A 177 -4.69 1.68 -16.08
N ASP A 178 -5.67 2.05 -16.89
CA ASP A 178 -7.06 2.14 -16.45
C ASP A 178 -7.83 0.89 -16.87
N SER A 179 -9.14 0.84 -16.65
CA SER A 179 -9.98 -0.32 -17.01
C SER A 179 -9.96 -0.66 -18.51
N ALA A 180 -9.53 0.25 -19.39
CA ALA A 180 -9.64 0.09 -20.84
C ALA A 180 -8.31 0.17 -21.62
N ARG A 181 -7.27 0.79 -21.06
CA ARG A 181 -6.02 1.09 -21.75
C ARG A 181 -4.82 0.81 -20.84
N LEU A 182 -3.79 0.20 -21.42
CA LEU A 182 -2.47 0.05 -20.82
C LEU A 182 -1.52 1.08 -21.43
N TYR A 183 -0.74 1.74 -20.60
CA TYR A 183 0.26 2.74 -20.98
C TYR A 183 1.65 2.24 -20.58
N CYS A 184 2.65 2.59 -21.39
CA CYS A 184 4.06 2.46 -21.07
C CYS A 184 4.68 3.85 -21.19
N LEU A 185 5.22 4.37 -20.08
CA LEU A 185 5.96 5.63 -20.06
C LEU A 185 7.44 5.34 -19.95
N ASP A 186 8.24 6.04 -20.75
CA ASP A 186 9.68 6.07 -20.59
C ASP A 186 10.03 7.17 -19.59
N LEU A 187 10.75 6.81 -18.52
CA LEU A 187 11.19 7.74 -17.47
C LEU A 187 12.65 8.19 -17.67
N GLY A 188 13.29 7.81 -18.78
CA GLY A 188 14.63 8.28 -19.14
C GLY A 188 15.77 7.58 -18.40
N GLY A 189 15.59 6.29 -18.07
CA GLY A 189 16.68 5.49 -17.50
C GLY A 189 17.75 5.19 -18.55
N SER A 190 18.99 5.60 -18.29
CA SER A 190 20.18 5.12 -18.98
C SER A 190 20.48 3.66 -18.62
#